data_AF-A0A2V4X660-F1
#
_entry.id   AF-A0A2V4X660-F1
#
_cell.length_a   1.000
_cell.length_b   1.000
_cell.length_c   1.000
_cell.angle_alpha   90.00
_cell.angle_beta   90.00
_cell.angle_gamma   90.00
#
_symmetry.space_group_name_H-M   'P 1'
#
loop_
_entity.id
_entity.type
_entity.pdbx_description
1 polymer ?
#
loop_
_entity_poly.entity_id
_entity_poly.type
_entity_poly.pdbx_seq_one_letter_code
_entity_poly.pdbx_strand_id
1 'polypeptide(L)' 'MKPSAFLLVTITTVLLLAVTIMSAVNFAFPWVFYLTVIGQIAVVFMVYKILHDKYTTTKTFDDFYEDHPMDTFMY' A
#
# COMPACT_ATOMS: atom_id res chain seq x y z
N MET A 1 -10.93 -2.15 -5.67
CA MET A 1 -10.47 -2.76 -4.40
C MET A 1 -11.34 -2.27 -3.26
N LYS A 2 -11.59 -3.08 -2.22
CA LYS A 2 -12.44 -2.65 -1.09
C LYS A 2 -11.78 -1.48 -0.33
N PRO A 3 -12.55 -0.52 0.22
CA PRO A 3 -11.99 0.61 1.00
C PRO A 3 -11.08 0.16 2.14
N SER A 4 -11.33 -1.02 2.69
CA SER A 4 -10.52 -1.62 3.75
C SER A 4 -9.09 -1.95 3.32
N ALA A 5 -8.83 -2.23 2.04
CA ALA A 5 -7.49 -2.50 1.52
C ALA A 5 -6.67 -1.20 1.42
N PHE A 6 -7.27 -0.15 0.84
CA PHE A 6 -6.63 1.17 0.76
C PHE A 6 -6.28 1.73 2.13
N LEU A 7 -7.16 1.56 3.12
CA LEU A 7 -6.89 1.99 4.49
C LEU A 7 -5.63 1.32 5.07
N LEU A 8 -5.47 -0.01 4.89
CA LEU A 8 -4.26 -0.69 5.38
C LEU A 8 -2.99 -0.18 4.68
N VAL A 9 -3.05 0.01 3.36
CA VAL A 9 -1.95 0.58 2.59
C VAL A 9 -1.57 1.94 3.15
N THR A 10 -2.53 2.86 3.29
CA THR A 10 -2.30 4.20 3.84
C THR A 10 -1.65 4.15 5.23
N ILE A 11 -2.14 3.29 6.13
CA ILE A 11 -1.55 3.15 7.46
C ILE A 11 -0.09 2.70 7.37
N THR A 12 0.21 1.67 6.58
CA THR A 12 1.58 1.17 6.44
C THR A 12 2.51 2.21 5.79
N THR A 13 2.02 3.00 4.84
CA THR A 13 2.78 4.09 4.21
C THR A 13 3.06 5.24 5.19
N VAL A 14 2.09 5.65 5.99
CA VAL A 14 2.27 6.69 7.01
C VAL A 14 3.28 6.22 8.06
N LEU A 15 3.20 4.96 8.49
CA LEU A 15 4.15 4.37 9.44
C LEU A 15 5.58 4.33 8.87
N LEU A 16 5.73 3.93 7.60
CA LEU A 16 7.02 3.97 6.91
C LEU A 16 7.60 5.39 6.88
N LEU A 17 6.79 6.38 6.49
CA LEU A 17 7.20 7.78 6.43
C LEU A 17 7.62 8.31 7.80
N ALA A 18 6.91 7.94 8.87
CA ALA A 18 7.31 8.27 10.24
C ALA A 18 8.69 7.67 10.59
N VAL A 19 8.91 6.38 10.31
CA VAL A 19 10.21 5.72 10.54
C VAL A 19 11.33 6.38 9.72
N THR A 20 11.07 6.74 8.47
CA THR A 20 12.03 7.45 7.61
C THR A 20 12.41 8.80 8.20
N ILE A 21 11.44 9.61 8.63
CA ILE A 21 11.71 10.91 9.25
C ILE A 21 12.50 10.74 10.55
N MET A 22 12.07 9.83 11.44
CA MET A 22 12.76 9.56 12.70
C MET A 22 14.21 9.12 12.48
N SER A 23 14.45 8.30 11.45
CA SER A 23 15.80 7.88 11.06
C SER A 23 16.62 9.04 10.50
N ALA A 24 16.02 9.89 9.66
CA ALA A 24 16.68 11.03 9.03
C ALA A 24 17.11 12.13 10.03
N VAL A 25 16.37 12.31 11.12
CA VAL A 25 16.69 13.28 12.18
C VAL A 25 17.49 12.70 13.35
N ASN A 26 18.00 11.46 13.20
CA ASN A 26 18.75 10.74 14.24
C ASN A 26 17.98 10.63 15.57
N PHE A 27 16.69 10.32 15.49
CA PHE A 27 15.84 10.07 16.66
C PHE A 27 16.31 8.82 17.42
N ALA A 28 15.90 8.71 18.70
CA ALA A 28 16.31 7.61 19.56
C ALA A 28 16.04 6.22 18.94
N PHE A 29 17.11 5.44 18.77
CA PHE A 29 17.10 4.14 18.09
C PHE A 29 16.05 3.14 18.59
N PRO A 30 15.78 2.97 19.90
CA PRO A 30 14.78 2.00 20.36
C PRO A 30 13.40 2.23 19.74
N TRP A 31 12.98 3.49 19.59
CA TRP A 31 11.71 3.83 18.96
C TRP A 31 11.68 3.49 17.48
N VAL A 32 12.75 3.83 16.75
CA VAL A 32 12.91 3.50 15.34
C VAL A 32 12.87 1.98 15.14
N PHE A 33 13.56 1.22 16.00
CA PHE A 33 13.61 -0.24 15.96
C PHE A 33 12.22 -0.86 16.17
N TYR A 34 11.53 -0.52 17.26
CA TYR A 34 10.22 -1.12 17.55
C TYR A 34 9.18 -0.76 16.49
N LEU A 35 9.15 0.50 16.03
CA LEU A 35 8.23 0.92 14.95
C LEU A 35 8.54 0.22 13.63
N THR A 36 9.82 -0.04 13.33
CA THR A 36 10.20 -0.82 12.14
C THR A 36 9.68 -2.24 12.24
N VAL A 37 9.88 -2.93 13.37
CA VAL A 37 9.39 -4.30 13.58
C VAL A 37 7.86 -4.36 13.47
N ILE A 38 7.15 -3.42 14.11
CA ILE A 38 5.70 -3.29 14.01
C ILE A 38 5.28 -3.06 12.55
N GLY A 39 5.99 -2.19 11.83
CA GLY A 39 5.72 -1.92 10.42
C GLY A 39 5.88 -3.14 9.53
N GLN A 40 6.91 -3.96 9.74
CA GLN A 40 7.09 -5.21 9.02
C GLN A 40 5.92 -6.19 9.27
N ILE A 41 5.50 -6.33 10.53
CA ILE A 41 4.32 -7.14 10.88
C ILE A 41 3.06 -6.61 10.19
N ALA A 42 2.86 -5.29 10.19
CA ALA A 42 1.71 -4.66 9.54
C ALA A 42 1.70 -4.86 8.02
N VAL A 43 2.86 -4.83 7.35
CA VAL A 43 3.00 -5.13 5.92
C VAL A 43 2.65 -6.59 5.63
N VAL A 44 3.17 -7.55 6.40
CA VAL A 44 2.84 -8.97 6.24
C VAL A 44 1.32 -9.19 6.43
N PHE A 45 0.74 -8.60 7.46
CA PHE A 45 -0.71 -8.66 7.69
C PHE A 45 -1.52 -8.04 6.55
N MET A 46 -1.10 -6.88 6.05
CA MET A 46 -1.73 -6.22 4.92
C MET A 46 -1.71 -7.09 3.67
N VAL A 47 -0.55 -7.64 3.30
CA VAL A 47 -0.40 -8.52 2.13
C VAL A 47 -1.29 -9.76 2.29
N TYR A 48 -1.24 -10.42 3.45
CA TYR A 48 -2.10 -11.57 3.73
C TYR A 48 -3.58 -11.23 3.53
N LYS A 49 -4.03 -10.11 4.11
CA LYS A 49 -5.42 -9.66 4.02
C LYS A 49 -5.82 -9.34 2.58
N ILE A 50 -4.97 -8.66 1.81
CA ILE A 50 -5.25 -8.31 0.42
C ILE A 50 -5.36 -9.58 -0.44
N LEU A 51 -4.43 -10.53 -0.26
CA LEU A 51 -4.43 -11.78 -1.02
C LEU A 51 -5.62 -12.68 -0.70
N HIS A 52 -6.12 -12.65 0.53
CA HIS A 52 -7.29 -13.43 0.95
C HIS A 52 -8.61 -12.66 0.83
N ASP A 53 -8.59 -11.39 0.43
CA ASP A 53 -9.81 -10.63 0.24
C ASP A 53 -10.57 -11.19 -0.97
N LYS A 54 -11.85 -11.48 -0.79
CA LYS A 54 -12.73 -11.88 -1.89
C LYS A 54 -12.99 -10.64 -2.75
N TYR A 55 -12.13 -10.44 -3.73
CA TYR A 55 -12.25 -9.39 -4.73
C TYR A 55 -12.82 -9.99 -6.01
N THR A 56 -13.96 -9.46 -6.44
CA THR A 56 -14.54 -9.74 -7.76
C THR A 56 -14.49 -8.46 -8.56
N THR A 57 -13.92 -8.54 -9.76
CA THR A 57 -13.91 -7.44 -10.72
C THR A 57 -14.41 -7.96 -12.06
N THR A 58 -15.12 -7.12 -12.80
CA THR A 58 -15.47 -7.40 -14.19
C THR A 58 -14.29 -7.12 -15.13
N LYS A 59 -13.22 -6.49 -14.60
CA LYS A 59 -12.01 -6.15 -15.34
C LYS A 59 -11.10 -7.35 -15.51
N THR A 60 -10.59 -7.50 -16.71
CA THR A 60 -9.65 -8.53 -17.14
C THR A 60 -8.26 -7.92 -17.34
N PHE A 61 -7.23 -8.75 -17.48
CA PHE A 61 -5.89 -8.24 -17.84
C PHE A 61 -5.88 -7.54 -19.21
N ASP A 62 -6.79 -7.94 -20.10
CA ASP A 62 -6.95 -7.36 -21.44
C ASP A 62 -7.49 -5.94 -21.41
N ASP A 63 -8.17 -5.55 -20.32
CA ASP A 63 -8.64 -4.17 -20.10
C ASP A 63 -7.48 -3.21 -19.75
N PHE A 64 -6.25 -3.72 -19.54
CA PHE A 64 -5.06 -2.96 -19.14
C PHE A 64 -5.34 -2.00 -17.96
N TYR A 65 -4.50 -0.99 -17.76
CA TYR A 65 -4.86 0.15 -16.91
C TYR A 65 -5.78 1.06 -17.70
N GLU A 66 -7.10 0.85 -17.70
CA GLU A 66 -8.08 1.77 -18.33
C GLU A 66 -8.00 3.24 -17.83
N ASP A 67 -7.08 3.52 -16.90
CA ASP A 67 -6.74 4.85 -16.43
C ASP A 67 -5.98 5.69 -17.48
N HIS A 68 -5.58 5.10 -18.62
CA HIS A 68 -5.09 5.84 -19.79
C HIS A 68 -6.25 6.12 -20.76
N PRO A 69 -6.47 7.37 -21.20
CA PRO A 69 -7.41 7.62 -22.28
C PRO A 69 -6.87 6.90 -23.52
N MET A 70 -7.64 5.96 -24.06
CA MET A 70 -7.44 5.53 -25.44
C MET A 70 -7.86 6.72 -26.30
N ASP A 71 -6.87 7.47 -26.81
CA ASP A 71 -7.11 8.43 -27.87
C ASP A 71 -7.81 7.68 -29.00
N THR A 72 -9.12 7.85 -29.06
CA THR A 72 -9.92 7.36 -30.17
C THR A 72 -9.59 8.32 -31.31
N PHE A 73 -8.52 8.03 -32.04
CA PHE A 73 -8.22 8.68 -33.30
C PHE A 73 -9.32 8.27 -34.30
N MET A 74 -10.45 8.97 -34.21
CA MET A 74 -11.52 8.93 -35.19
C MET A 74 -11.01 9.62 -36.46
N TYR A 75 -10.61 8.83 -37.44
CA TYR A 75 -10.53 9.22 -38.86
C TYR A 75 -11.67 8.56 -39.62
#